data_AF-A0A7X9AV44-F1
#
_entry.id   AF-A0A7X9AV44-F1
#
_cell.length_a   1.000
_cell.length_b   1.000
_cell.length_c   1.000
_cell.angle_alpha   90.00
_cell.angle_beta   90.00
_cell.angle_gamma   90.00
#
_symmetry.space_group_name_H-M   'P 1'
#
loop_
_entity.id
_entity.type
_entity.pdbx_description
1 polymer ?
#
loop_
_entity_poly.entity_id
_entity_poly.type
_entity_poly.pdbx_seq_one_letter_code
_entity_poly.pdbx_strand_id
1 'polypeptide(L)'
;MSFMFNPYPYEDLNPVNRPKLPAQVAEGVISGIQPVSERLVKEIRQRLQTAPRVTVCLDGYVGADWRALVNLVSGALKKQLIPVTISDLSACYKSSQELDAMLADNLEQDLEKDPVLLFGKLFEGGYETLFDPGKLKALKEKISGSAGVHIVFGAGACSDELREICGIAVYLDVTPKQAILRIKRGGYRNLGDAAARPFKEMMRRCYYYDFELAMHLRAKLLKQDLIDFYIASDDLVKMQMLPREVFNAICASLVKYPFRCKPVYLEGVWGGYYIKRLRNLPETMKNCAWVFDLIPLEVSLLIEAGKTIVEIPFFTFVCKEGDALMGRQCVDTFNGYFPIRFNYDDTWHSNGNM
;
A
#
# COMPACT_ATOMS: atom_id res chain seq x y z
N MET A 1 -1.90 8.64 8.56
CA MET A 1 -2.22 7.42 9.34
C MET A 1 -1.74 7.67 10.75
N SER A 2 -2.52 7.52 11.82
CA SER A 2 -2.10 7.87 13.19
C SER A 2 -0.91 7.03 13.68
N PHE A 3 0.09 7.67 14.28
CA PHE A 3 1.29 6.98 14.79
C PHE A 3 0.99 6.06 16.02
N MET A 4 -0.17 6.23 16.69
CA MET A 4 -0.65 5.33 17.77
C MET A 4 -1.70 4.32 17.30
N PHE A 5 -1.88 4.18 15.99
CA PHE A 5 -2.86 3.25 15.44
C PHE A 5 -2.55 1.81 15.84
N ASN A 6 -3.44 1.20 16.62
CA ASN A 6 -3.33 -0.18 17.10
C ASN A 6 -4.59 -0.96 16.70
N PRO A 7 -4.70 -1.35 15.42
CA PRO A 7 -5.90 -2.03 14.94
C PRO A 7 -6.03 -3.43 15.54
N TYR A 8 -7.24 -3.78 15.94
CA TYR A 8 -7.58 -5.15 16.30
C TYR A 8 -7.61 -6.04 15.03
N PRO A 9 -7.02 -7.25 15.06
CA PRO A 9 -6.93 -8.12 13.88
C PRO A 9 -8.27 -8.83 13.61
N TYR A 10 -9.29 -8.05 13.23
CA TYR A 10 -10.61 -8.54 12.85
C TYR A 10 -10.96 -8.11 11.41
N GLU A 11 -11.61 -9.02 10.69
CA GLU A 11 -12.08 -8.82 9.33
C GLU A 11 -13.61 -8.68 9.32
N ASP A 12 -14.08 -7.43 9.28
CA ASP A 12 -15.50 -7.14 9.11
C ASP A 12 -15.87 -7.19 7.63
N LEU A 13 -16.62 -8.21 7.23
CA LEU A 13 -17.04 -8.45 5.85
C LEU A 13 -18.48 -8.01 5.58
N ASN A 14 -19.13 -7.29 6.50
CA ASN A 14 -20.48 -6.78 6.29
C ASN A 14 -20.57 -5.62 5.26
N PRO A 15 -19.64 -4.64 5.21
CA PRO A 15 -19.80 -3.46 4.36
C PRO A 15 -19.27 -3.69 2.93
N VAL A 16 -19.81 -4.70 2.24
CA VAL A 16 -19.47 -4.98 0.84
C VAL A 16 -20.26 -4.06 -0.10
N ASN A 17 -19.53 -3.30 -0.90
CA ASN A 17 -20.07 -2.43 -1.94
C ASN A 17 -20.32 -3.23 -3.22
N ARG A 18 -21.47 -3.00 -3.88
CA ARG A 18 -21.91 -3.78 -5.05
C ARG A 18 -22.24 -2.87 -6.24
N PRO A 19 -21.24 -2.18 -6.81
CA PRO A 19 -21.46 -1.39 -8.01
C PRO A 19 -21.87 -2.30 -9.18
N LYS A 20 -22.67 -1.78 -10.13
CA LYS A 20 -22.97 -2.52 -11.36
C LYS A 20 -21.74 -2.56 -12.27
N LEU A 21 -21.12 -3.72 -12.40
CA LEU A 21 -19.95 -3.94 -13.24
C LEU A 21 -20.31 -4.71 -14.52
N PRO A 22 -19.75 -4.34 -15.70
CA PRO A 22 -19.79 -5.20 -16.87
C PRO A 22 -19.18 -6.57 -16.58
N ALA A 23 -19.72 -7.64 -17.19
CA ALA A 23 -19.26 -9.02 -16.94
C ALA A 23 -17.75 -9.19 -17.16
N GLN A 24 -17.21 -8.58 -18.22
CA GLN A 24 -15.78 -8.61 -18.54
C GLN A 24 -14.90 -7.96 -17.45
N VAL A 25 -15.39 -6.92 -16.77
CA VAL A 25 -14.70 -6.27 -15.65
C VAL A 25 -14.76 -7.16 -14.41
N ALA A 26 -15.95 -7.68 -14.10
CA ALA A 26 -16.18 -8.57 -12.97
C ALA A 26 -15.34 -9.87 -13.04
N GLU A 27 -15.19 -10.43 -14.24
CA GLU A 27 -14.37 -11.64 -14.51
C GLU A 27 -12.89 -11.33 -14.71
N GLY A 28 -12.52 -10.06 -14.86
CA GLY A 28 -11.15 -9.62 -15.09
C GLY A 28 -10.25 -9.63 -13.84
N VAL A 29 -10.83 -9.84 -12.65
CA VAL A 29 -10.09 -9.97 -11.39
C VAL A 29 -9.45 -11.35 -11.29
N ILE A 30 -8.12 -11.38 -11.19
CA ILE A 30 -7.35 -12.63 -11.12
C ILE A 30 -7.01 -12.90 -9.66
N SER A 31 -7.52 -13.99 -9.11
CA SER A 31 -7.38 -14.31 -7.68
C SER A 31 -6.43 -15.47 -7.42
N GLY A 32 -5.56 -15.29 -6.43
CA GLY A 32 -4.57 -16.28 -5.99
C GLY A 32 -3.20 -16.07 -6.62
N ILE A 33 -2.14 -16.26 -5.82
CA ILE A 33 -0.76 -15.97 -6.24
C ILE A 33 -0.32 -16.75 -7.49
N GLN A 34 -0.81 -17.99 -7.66
CA GLN A 34 -0.47 -18.82 -8.82
C GLN A 34 -1.07 -18.26 -10.12
N PRO A 35 -2.40 -18.05 -10.27
CA PRO A 35 -2.98 -17.35 -11.42
C PRO A 35 -2.38 -15.95 -11.67
N VAL A 36 -2.10 -15.20 -10.61
CA VAL A 36 -1.45 -13.88 -10.70
C VAL A 36 -0.06 -14.00 -11.36
N SER A 37 0.76 -14.95 -10.90
CA SER A 37 2.08 -15.21 -11.48
C SER A 37 2.00 -15.62 -12.95
N GLU A 38 1.03 -16.47 -13.31
CA GLU A 38 0.81 -16.94 -14.68
C GLU A 38 0.39 -15.80 -15.61
N ARG A 39 -0.50 -14.90 -15.16
CA ARG A 39 -0.88 -13.72 -15.93
C ARG A 39 0.32 -12.82 -16.21
N LEU A 40 1.16 -12.58 -15.21
CA LEU A 40 2.34 -11.72 -15.35
C LEU A 40 3.38 -12.36 -16.27
N VAL A 41 3.63 -13.66 -16.16
CA VAL A 41 4.50 -14.40 -17.09
C VAL A 41 3.98 -14.32 -18.52
N LYS A 42 2.66 -14.46 -18.72
CA LYS A 42 2.04 -14.30 -20.05
C LYS A 42 2.27 -12.91 -20.63
N GLU A 43 2.10 -11.86 -19.82
CA GLU A 43 2.34 -10.48 -20.24
C GLU A 43 3.82 -10.25 -20.62
N ILE A 44 4.75 -10.70 -19.78
CA ILE A 44 6.20 -10.60 -20.04
C ILE A 44 6.56 -11.25 -21.38
N ARG A 45 6.04 -12.45 -21.65
CA ARG A 45 6.27 -13.16 -22.91
C ARG A 45 5.74 -12.39 -24.12
N GLN A 46 4.56 -11.79 -24.00
CA GLN A 46 3.98 -11.00 -25.08
C GLN A 46 4.86 -9.79 -25.39
N ARG A 47 5.35 -9.09 -24.37
CA ARG A 47 6.25 -7.94 -24.54
C ARG A 47 7.61 -8.35 -25.13
N LEU A 48 8.14 -9.53 -24.78
CA LEU A 48 9.38 -10.07 -25.35
C LEU A 48 9.29 -10.40 -26.85
N GLN A 49 8.08 -10.55 -27.42
CA GLN A 49 7.94 -10.75 -28.87
C GLN A 49 8.26 -9.49 -29.68
N THR A 50 8.11 -8.31 -29.06
CA THR A 50 8.29 -7.01 -29.72
C THR A 50 9.50 -6.24 -29.21
N ALA A 51 10.13 -6.69 -28.12
CA ALA A 51 11.29 -6.04 -27.53
C ALA A 51 12.33 -7.08 -27.08
N PRO A 52 13.64 -6.82 -27.28
CA PRO A 52 14.70 -7.75 -26.87
C PRO A 52 14.86 -7.84 -25.34
N ARG A 53 14.22 -6.93 -24.60
CA ARG A 53 14.23 -6.87 -23.14
C ARG A 53 12.87 -6.48 -22.60
N VAL A 54 12.57 -6.91 -21.38
CA VAL A 54 11.41 -6.44 -20.61
C VAL A 54 11.82 -6.20 -19.16
N THR A 55 11.59 -5.00 -18.65
CA THR A 55 11.77 -4.69 -17.22
C THR A 55 10.42 -4.71 -16.53
N VAL A 56 10.29 -5.50 -15.47
CA VAL A 56 9.13 -5.56 -14.60
C VAL A 56 9.49 -4.88 -13.29
N CYS A 57 8.79 -3.80 -12.97
CA CYS A 57 8.94 -3.10 -11.71
C CYS A 57 7.81 -3.50 -10.76
N LEU A 58 8.15 -4.12 -9.64
CA LEU A 58 7.22 -4.47 -8.57
C LEU A 58 7.43 -3.52 -7.39
N ASP A 59 6.56 -2.53 -7.32
CA ASP A 59 6.50 -1.56 -6.22
C ASP A 59 5.39 -1.95 -5.25
N GLY A 60 5.23 -1.22 -4.15
CA GLY A 60 4.13 -1.45 -3.25
C GLY A 60 4.11 -0.50 -2.06
N TYR A 61 2.97 -0.51 -1.37
CA TYR A 61 2.82 0.24 -0.13
C TYR A 61 3.66 -0.38 1.00
N VAL A 62 3.84 0.37 2.08
CA VAL A 62 4.55 -0.12 3.28
C VAL A 62 3.94 -1.44 3.76
N GLY A 63 4.81 -2.43 3.97
CA GLY A 63 4.43 -3.79 4.36
C GLY A 63 4.13 -4.73 3.19
N ALA A 64 4.21 -4.29 1.92
CA ALA A 64 4.13 -5.20 0.77
C ALA A 64 5.26 -6.24 0.78
N ASP A 65 4.95 -7.47 0.34
CA ASP A 65 5.94 -8.54 0.18
C ASP A 65 5.92 -9.07 -1.24
N TRP A 66 6.98 -8.75 -1.99
CA TRP A 66 7.14 -9.12 -3.39
C TRP A 66 7.75 -10.51 -3.58
N ARG A 67 8.41 -11.07 -2.56
CA ARG A 67 9.35 -12.19 -2.72
C ARG A 67 8.68 -13.44 -3.28
N ALA A 68 7.51 -13.78 -2.76
CA ALA A 68 6.77 -14.96 -3.21
C ALA A 68 6.40 -14.85 -4.70
N LEU A 69 5.90 -13.69 -5.13
CA LEU A 69 5.54 -13.45 -6.53
C LEU A 69 6.78 -13.43 -7.43
N VAL A 70 7.86 -12.74 -7.02
CA VAL A 70 9.14 -12.70 -7.74
C VAL A 70 9.71 -14.12 -7.93
N ASN A 71 9.65 -14.96 -6.90
CA ASN A 71 10.13 -16.35 -6.97
C ASN A 71 9.31 -17.19 -7.94
N LEU A 72 7.98 -17.09 -7.91
CA LEU A 72 7.11 -17.83 -8.83
C LEU A 72 7.30 -17.40 -10.28
N VAL A 73 7.30 -16.09 -10.54
CA VAL A 73 7.48 -15.53 -11.89
C VAL A 73 8.85 -15.89 -12.44
N SER A 74 9.92 -15.65 -11.67
CA SER A 74 11.28 -15.97 -12.11
C SER A 74 11.51 -17.46 -12.30
N GLY A 75 10.93 -18.32 -11.44
CA GLY A 75 10.97 -19.77 -11.59
C GLY A 75 10.26 -20.25 -12.85
N ALA A 76 9.08 -19.70 -13.16
CA ALA A 76 8.33 -20.02 -14.37
C ALA A 76 9.08 -19.60 -15.65
N LEU A 77 9.68 -18.41 -15.66
CA LEU A 77 10.48 -17.92 -16.79
C LEU A 77 11.75 -18.76 -17.01
N LYS A 78 12.46 -19.13 -15.93
CA LYS A 78 13.65 -20.00 -16.00
C LYS A 78 13.33 -21.38 -16.55
N LYS A 79 12.19 -21.98 -16.16
CA LYS A 79 11.70 -23.26 -16.73
C LYS A 79 11.47 -23.19 -18.24
N GLN A 80 11.21 -22.00 -18.76
CA GLN A 80 11.02 -21.75 -20.19
C GLN A 80 12.32 -21.28 -20.89
N LEU A 81 13.47 -21.39 -20.22
CA LEU A 81 14.78 -20.96 -20.72
C LEU A 81 14.87 -19.47 -21.07
N ILE A 82 14.00 -18.64 -20.47
CA ILE A 82 14.06 -17.18 -20.62
C ILE A 82 15.09 -16.65 -19.60
N PRO A 83 16.12 -15.89 -20.02
CA PRO A 83 17.06 -15.26 -19.10
C PRO A 83 16.36 -14.27 -18.16
N VAL A 84 16.59 -14.40 -16.86
CA VAL A 84 16.01 -13.52 -15.83
C VAL A 84 17.09 -13.01 -14.89
N THR A 85 17.17 -11.69 -14.78
CA THR A 85 17.93 -10.98 -13.75
C THR A 85 16.96 -10.43 -12.72
N ILE A 86 17.29 -10.61 -11.44
CA ILE A 86 16.49 -10.08 -10.32
C ILE A 86 17.35 -9.06 -9.57
N SER A 87 16.77 -7.90 -9.26
CA SER A 87 17.41 -6.85 -8.47
C SER A 87 16.48 -6.40 -7.34
N ASP A 88 16.94 -6.56 -6.09
CA ASP A 88 16.31 -5.96 -4.91
C ASP A 88 16.71 -4.48 -4.87
N LEU A 89 15.71 -3.60 -4.98
CA LEU A 89 15.93 -2.16 -5.07
C LEU A 89 16.53 -1.59 -3.78
N SER A 90 16.38 -2.27 -2.63
CA SER A 90 16.95 -1.85 -1.36
C SER A 90 18.48 -1.77 -1.37
N ALA A 91 19.13 -2.50 -2.28
CA ALA A 91 20.56 -2.39 -2.52
C ALA A 91 20.98 -1.01 -3.06
N CYS A 92 20.04 -0.24 -3.62
CA CYS A 92 20.28 1.11 -4.15
C CYS A 92 19.93 2.22 -3.16
N TYR A 93 19.45 1.91 -1.96
CA TYR A 93 19.12 2.94 -0.97
C TYR A 93 20.40 3.54 -0.35
N LYS A 94 20.26 4.78 0.13
CA LYS A 94 21.17 5.36 1.11
C LYS A 94 21.20 4.50 2.37
N SER A 95 22.32 4.54 3.09
CA SER A 95 22.45 3.85 4.37
C SER A 95 21.54 4.47 5.43
N SER A 96 21.26 3.69 6.48
CA SER A 96 20.55 4.16 7.67
C SER A 96 21.14 5.45 8.25
N GLN A 97 22.47 5.56 8.32
CA GLN A 97 23.17 6.74 8.84
C GLN A 97 22.97 7.99 7.98
N GLU A 98 23.04 7.84 6.65
CA GLU A 98 22.79 8.95 5.71
C GLU A 98 21.34 9.42 5.79
N LEU A 99 20.38 8.49 5.94
CA LEU A 99 18.96 8.82 6.09
C LEU A 99 18.66 9.45 7.45
N ASP A 100 19.29 8.99 8.54
CA ASP A 100 19.14 9.60 9.86
C ASP A 100 19.68 11.04 9.86
N ALA A 101 20.81 11.29 9.21
CA ALA A 101 21.33 12.64 9.03
C ALA A 101 20.40 13.52 8.18
N MET A 102 19.85 12.97 7.09
CA MET A 102 18.89 13.68 6.23
C MET A 102 17.59 14.04 6.97
N LEU A 103 17.13 13.17 7.87
CA LEU A 103 15.86 13.30 8.57
C LEU A 103 16.00 13.97 9.95
N ALA A 104 17.18 14.49 10.32
CA ALA A 104 17.44 15.06 11.63
C ALA A 104 16.43 16.16 12.01
N ASP A 105 16.10 17.04 11.05
CA ASP A 105 15.14 18.14 11.26
C ASP A 105 13.67 17.66 11.29
N ASN A 106 13.37 16.55 10.61
CA ASN A 106 12.04 15.95 10.58
C ASN A 106 11.74 15.15 11.85
N LEU A 107 12.79 14.55 12.44
CA LEU A 107 12.70 13.59 13.53
C LEU A 107 13.54 14.01 14.75
N GLU A 108 13.58 15.32 15.04
CA GLU A 108 14.29 15.90 16.19
C GLU A 108 13.98 15.14 17.50
N GLN A 109 15.02 14.87 18.30
CA GLN A 109 14.88 14.16 19.57
C GLN A 109 15.07 15.12 20.75
N ASP A 110 14.02 15.87 21.08
CA ASP A 110 13.99 16.76 22.24
C ASP A 110 13.19 16.10 23.38
N LEU A 111 13.90 15.43 24.30
CA LEU A 111 13.28 14.73 25.43
C LEU A 111 12.77 15.66 26.53
N GLU A 112 13.12 16.95 26.50
CA GLU A 112 12.57 17.94 27.44
C GLU A 112 11.19 18.40 26.97
N LYS A 113 11.06 18.76 25.68
CA LYS A 113 9.78 19.20 25.10
C LYS A 113 8.86 18.04 24.72
N ASP A 114 9.44 16.91 24.33
CA ASP A 114 8.74 15.72 23.86
C ASP A 114 9.33 14.44 24.49
N PRO A 115 9.07 14.19 25.79
CA PRO A 115 9.65 13.07 26.53
C PRO A 115 9.34 11.69 25.96
N VAL A 116 8.30 11.58 25.12
CA VAL A 116 7.84 10.33 24.50
C VAL A 116 8.14 10.24 23.01
N LEU A 117 8.79 11.26 22.42
CA LEU A 117 9.15 11.37 21.01
C LEU A 117 7.96 11.16 20.06
N LEU A 118 6.91 11.96 20.27
CA LEU A 118 5.68 11.98 19.49
C LEU A 118 5.76 12.80 18.21
N PHE A 119 6.32 14.00 18.33
CA PHE A 119 6.21 15.07 17.36
C PHE A 119 7.32 14.97 16.32
N GLY A 120 7.09 15.58 15.16
CA GLY A 120 8.00 15.59 14.03
C GLY A 120 7.42 16.43 12.91
N LYS A 121 8.16 16.57 11.81
CA LYS A 121 7.71 17.29 10.61
C LYS A 121 7.54 16.29 9.48
N LEU A 122 6.40 16.36 8.79
CA LEU A 122 6.18 15.54 7.59
C LEU A 122 7.31 15.81 6.59
N PHE A 123 7.82 14.76 5.99
CA PHE A 123 8.86 14.88 4.98
C PHE A 123 8.27 15.39 3.67
N GLU A 124 8.87 16.46 3.15
CA GLU A 124 8.52 17.03 1.85
C GLU A 124 9.55 16.57 0.83
N GLY A 125 9.20 15.54 0.07
CA GLY A 125 10.06 14.97 -0.99
C GLY A 125 9.53 13.63 -1.49
N GLY A 126 10.27 13.03 -2.43
CA GLY A 126 9.94 11.74 -3.02
C GLY A 126 11.06 10.71 -2.89
N TYR A 127 10.91 9.62 -3.65
CA TYR A 127 11.84 8.49 -3.62
C TYR A 127 13.24 8.83 -4.14
N GLU A 128 13.42 9.92 -4.89
CA GLU A 128 14.74 10.45 -5.28
C GLU A 128 15.68 10.62 -4.08
N THR A 129 15.10 10.99 -2.93
CA THR A 129 15.83 11.23 -1.68
C THR A 129 16.26 9.93 -1.00
N LEU A 130 15.61 8.80 -1.29
CA LEU A 130 15.95 7.50 -0.72
C LEU A 130 17.17 6.87 -1.40
N PHE A 131 17.39 7.13 -2.68
CA PHE A 131 18.41 6.44 -3.47
C PHE A 131 19.82 7.02 -3.29
N ASP A 132 20.81 6.13 -3.32
CA ASP A 132 22.19 6.47 -3.62
C ASP A 132 22.34 6.65 -5.14
N PRO A 133 22.77 7.83 -5.63
CA PRO A 133 22.84 8.10 -7.07
C PRO A 133 23.78 7.16 -7.84
N GLY A 134 24.90 6.76 -7.23
CA GLY A 134 25.89 5.88 -7.86
C GLY A 134 25.36 4.46 -8.00
N LYS A 135 24.77 3.91 -6.93
CA LYS A 135 24.16 2.57 -6.94
C LYS A 135 22.97 2.50 -7.91
N LEU A 136 22.14 3.55 -7.93
CA LEU A 136 21.00 3.62 -8.85
C LEU A 136 21.46 3.71 -10.30
N LYS A 137 22.49 4.50 -10.60
CA LYS A 137 23.09 4.56 -11.95
C LYS A 137 23.62 3.19 -12.39
N ALA A 138 24.35 2.50 -11.52
CA ALA A 138 24.86 1.16 -11.80
C ALA A 138 23.73 0.14 -12.05
N LEU A 139 22.61 0.23 -11.32
CA LEU A 139 21.43 -0.60 -11.58
C LEU A 139 20.83 -0.31 -12.97
N LYS A 140 20.69 0.97 -13.36
CA LYS A 140 20.18 1.36 -14.68
C LYS A 140 21.08 0.86 -15.81
N GLU A 141 22.40 0.99 -15.66
CA GLU A 141 23.38 0.47 -16.62
C GLU A 141 23.28 -1.06 -16.73
N LYS A 142 23.16 -1.76 -15.60
CA LYS A 142 22.97 -3.22 -15.57
C LYS A 142 21.72 -3.66 -16.32
N ILE A 143 20.60 -2.95 -16.17
CA ILE A 143 19.33 -3.26 -16.88
C ILE A 143 19.44 -2.92 -18.37
N SER A 144 20.15 -1.84 -18.70
CA SER A 144 20.32 -1.37 -20.08
C SER A 144 21.34 -2.19 -20.88
N GLY A 145 22.28 -2.86 -20.21
CA GLY A 145 23.33 -3.69 -20.83
C GLY A 145 22.95 -5.14 -21.12
N SER A 146 21.74 -5.58 -20.76
CA SER A 146 21.36 -7.00 -20.74
C SER A 146 20.06 -7.27 -21.53
N ALA A 147 19.98 -8.49 -22.08
CA ALA A 147 18.80 -9.00 -22.78
C ALA A 147 17.90 -9.83 -21.85
N GLY A 148 16.66 -10.09 -22.28
CA GLY A 148 15.71 -10.90 -21.51
C GLY A 148 14.94 -10.10 -20.46
N VAL A 149 14.64 -10.72 -19.32
CA VAL A 149 13.74 -10.15 -18.31
C VAL A 149 14.53 -9.60 -17.12
N HIS A 150 14.22 -8.36 -16.72
CA HIS A 150 14.72 -7.74 -15.50
C HIS A 150 13.57 -7.55 -14.53
N ILE A 151 13.64 -8.18 -13.37
CA ILE A 151 12.67 -8.00 -12.30
C ILE A 151 13.31 -7.10 -11.24
N VAL A 152 12.82 -5.87 -11.13
CA VAL A 152 13.21 -4.92 -10.07
C VAL A 152 12.07 -4.88 -9.07
N PHE A 153 12.35 -5.17 -7.81
CA PHE A 153 11.33 -5.14 -6.76
C PHE A 153 11.78 -4.36 -5.55
N GLY A 154 10.84 -3.69 -4.88
CA GLY A 154 11.06 -2.89 -3.69
C GLY A 154 10.35 -1.55 -3.75
N ALA A 155 10.29 -0.87 -2.61
CA ALA A 155 9.67 0.44 -2.48
C ALA A 155 10.34 1.48 -3.40
N GLY A 156 9.56 2.10 -4.28
CA GLY A 156 10.08 3.03 -5.28
C GLY A 156 10.51 2.38 -6.60
N ALA A 157 10.22 1.08 -6.83
CA ALA A 157 10.51 0.45 -8.12
C ALA A 157 9.77 1.09 -9.29
N CYS A 158 8.65 1.76 -9.03
CA CYS A 158 7.89 2.54 -10.02
C CYS A 158 8.10 4.05 -9.85
N SER A 159 9.17 4.50 -9.18
CA SER A 159 9.49 5.92 -9.03
C SER A 159 9.84 6.58 -10.37
N ASP A 160 9.96 7.90 -10.37
CA ASP A 160 10.32 8.64 -11.59
C ASP A 160 11.71 8.28 -12.10
N GLU A 161 12.64 8.01 -11.19
CA GLU A 161 14.02 7.68 -11.53
C GLU A 161 14.09 6.39 -12.35
N LEU A 162 13.18 5.44 -12.13
CA LEU A 162 13.15 4.16 -12.85
C LEU A 162 12.13 4.14 -13.99
N ARG A 163 11.38 5.24 -14.20
CA ARG A 163 10.26 5.29 -15.15
C ARG A 163 10.66 4.91 -16.57
N GLU A 164 11.75 5.51 -17.06
CA GLU A 164 12.20 5.35 -18.46
C GLU A 164 12.57 3.90 -18.79
N ILE A 165 12.99 3.12 -17.79
CA ILE A 165 13.38 1.72 -17.97
C ILE A 165 12.29 0.74 -17.55
N CYS A 166 11.16 1.22 -17.02
CA CYS A 166 10.05 0.39 -16.59
C CYS A 166 9.20 -0.03 -17.80
N GLY A 167 9.14 -1.34 -18.07
CA GLY A 167 8.32 -1.89 -19.17
C GLY A 167 6.95 -2.37 -18.73
N ILE A 168 6.85 -2.89 -17.51
CA ILE A 168 5.61 -3.32 -16.85
C ILE A 168 5.63 -2.84 -15.40
N ALA A 169 4.65 -2.01 -15.02
CA ALA A 169 4.50 -1.48 -13.68
C ALA A 169 3.46 -2.29 -12.88
N VAL A 170 3.89 -2.92 -11.79
CA VAL A 170 3.06 -3.70 -10.88
C VAL A 170 3.10 -3.03 -9.50
N TYR A 171 1.94 -2.72 -8.93
CA TYR A 171 1.83 -2.08 -7.62
C TYR A 171 1.12 -3.00 -6.62
N LEU A 172 1.83 -3.45 -5.59
CA LEU A 172 1.28 -4.26 -4.51
C LEU A 172 0.78 -3.33 -3.39
N ASP A 173 -0.53 -3.10 -3.35
CA ASP A 173 -1.14 -2.25 -2.33
C ASP A 173 -1.50 -3.07 -1.09
N VAL A 174 -1.35 -2.44 0.07
CA VAL A 174 -1.62 -3.05 1.38
C VAL A 174 -2.50 -2.09 2.16
N THR A 175 -3.57 -2.60 2.75
CA THR A 175 -4.46 -1.77 3.55
C THR A 175 -3.73 -1.22 4.77
N PRO A 176 -4.07 0.00 5.22
CA PRO A 176 -3.48 0.61 6.40
C PRO A 176 -3.45 -0.34 7.62
N LYS A 177 -4.58 -1.02 7.87
CA LYS A 177 -4.71 -2.03 8.91
C LYS A 177 -3.67 -3.13 8.78
N GLN A 178 -3.56 -3.75 7.60
CA GLN A 178 -2.61 -4.84 7.40
C GLN A 178 -1.16 -4.39 7.43
N ALA A 179 -0.86 -3.17 6.95
CA ALA A 179 0.48 -2.60 7.06
C ALA A 179 0.93 -2.53 8.53
N ILE A 180 0.08 -2.01 9.43
CA ILE A 180 0.41 -1.96 10.87
C ILE A 180 0.51 -3.35 11.50
N LEU A 181 -0.40 -4.27 11.16
CA LEU A 181 -0.34 -5.63 11.69
C LEU A 181 0.95 -6.36 11.25
N ARG A 182 1.41 -6.14 10.01
CA ARG A 182 2.70 -6.67 9.52
C ARG A 182 3.89 -6.07 10.25
N ILE A 183 3.90 -4.75 10.46
CA ILE A 183 4.95 -4.08 11.25
C ILE A 183 5.01 -4.67 12.67
N LYS A 184 3.87 -4.82 13.34
CA LYS A 184 3.79 -5.41 14.70
C LYS A 184 4.28 -6.85 14.77
N ARG A 185 4.10 -7.62 13.70
CA ARG A 185 4.59 -9.01 13.58
C ARG A 185 6.07 -9.09 13.18
N GLY A 186 6.77 -7.96 13.06
CA GLY A 186 8.19 -7.90 12.68
C GLY A 186 8.45 -8.07 11.18
N GLY A 187 7.41 -7.97 10.33
CA GLY A 187 7.51 -8.14 8.89
C GLY A 187 8.00 -6.91 8.12
N TYR A 188 8.46 -5.86 8.83
CA TYR A 188 8.88 -4.60 8.23
C TYR A 188 10.05 -3.98 9.00
N ARG A 189 10.87 -3.23 8.27
CA ARG A 189 11.91 -2.33 8.77
C ARG A 189 11.87 -1.06 7.93
N ASN A 190 12.18 0.09 8.52
CA ASN A 190 12.20 1.35 7.78
C ASN A 190 13.17 1.29 6.59
N LEU A 191 12.87 2.10 5.58
CA LEU A 191 13.64 2.17 4.35
C LEU A 191 15.11 2.55 4.65
N GLY A 192 16.04 1.80 4.07
CA GLY A 192 17.49 1.95 4.25
C GLY A 192 18.06 1.31 5.52
N ASP A 193 17.23 0.82 6.44
CA ASP A 193 17.72 0.16 7.65
C ASP A 193 18.14 -1.30 7.40
N ALA A 194 19.24 -1.71 8.04
CA ALA A 194 19.70 -3.10 8.02
C ALA A 194 18.90 -4.00 8.98
N ALA A 195 18.37 -3.44 10.07
CA ALA A 195 17.60 -4.14 11.09
C ALA A 195 16.40 -3.31 11.52
N ALA A 196 15.39 -3.94 12.12
CA ALA A 196 14.21 -3.23 12.62
C ALA A 196 14.56 -2.40 13.88
N ARG A 197 14.00 -1.20 13.96
CA ARG A 197 14.07 -0.33 15.14
C ARG A 197 13.06 -0.75 16.21
N PRO A 198 13.19 -0.29 17.47
CA PRO A 198 12.10 -0.37 18.45
C PRO A 198 10.78 0.14 17.86
N PHE A 199 9.66 -0.52 18.18
CA PHE A 199 8.38 -0.29 17.50
C PHE A 199 7.94 1.19 17.48
N LYS A 200 8.08 1.92 18.60
CA LYS A 200 7.70 3.33 18.67
C LYS A 200 8.53 4.21 17.73
N GLU A 201 9.84 3.99 17.69
CA GLU A 201 10.76 4.72 16.83
C GLU A 201 10.50 4.41 15.35
N MET A 202 10.32 3.13 15.02
CA MET A 202 9.95 2.69 13.67
C MET A 202 8.64 3.33 13.20
N MET A 203 7.60 3.30 14.04
CA MET A 203 6.30 3.91 13.72
C MET A 203 6.37 5.41 13.56
N ARG A 204 7.16 6.10 14.41
CA ARG A 204 7.41 7.54 14.27
C ARG A 204 8.08 7.84 12.92
N ARG A 205 9.14 7.11 12.56
CA ARG A 205 9.82 7.27 11.27
C ARG A 205 8.91 6.93 10.08
N CYS A 206 8.10 5.88 10.19
CA CYS A 206 7.09 5.57 9.17
C CYS A 206 6.12 6.74 8.96
N TYR A 207 5.60 7.32 10.04
CA TYR A 207 4.63 8.41 9.99
C TYR A 207 5.17 9.63 9.25
N TYR A 208 6.40 10.06 9.58
CA TYR A 208 6.95 11.29 9.03
C TYR A 208 7.72 11.09 7.72
N TYR A 209 8.06 9.86 7.33
CA TYR A 209 8.89 9.57 6.14
C TYR A 209 8.36 8.42 5.29
N ASP A 210 8.44 7.17 5.75
CA ASP A 210 8.19 6.00 4.87
C ASP A 210 6.77 5.96 4.28
N PHE A 211 5.75 6.32 5.08
CA PHE A 211 4.38 6.42 4.60
C PHE A 211 4.20 7.58 3.63
N GLU A 212 4.82 8.74 3.89
CA GLU A 212 4.74 9.91 3.01
C GLU A 212 5.31 9.59 1.62
N LEU A 213 6.49 8.94 1.55
CA LEU A 213 7.06 8.49 0.29
C LEU A 213 6.10 7.55 -0.47
N ALA A 214 5.62 6.51 0.20
CA ALA A 214 4.74 5.52 -0.41
C ALA A 214 3.40 6.12 -0.85
N MET A 215 2.83 7.04 -0.06
CA MET A 215 1.56 7.72 -0.38
C MET A 215 1.71 8.67 -1.56
N HIS A 216 2.77 9.48 -1.61
CA HIS A 216 3.04 10.39 -2.72
C HIS A 216 3.22 9.64 -4.03
N LEU A 217 4.05 8.59 -4.04
CA LEU A 217 4.25 7.79 -5.24
C LEU A 217 2.96 7.08 -5.67
N ARG A 218 2.23 6.45 -4.73
CA ARG A 218 0.94 5.80 -5.04
C ARG A 218 -0.04 6.78 -5.67
N ALA A 219 -0.19 7.97 -5.08
CA ALA A 219 -1.10 9.00 -5.59
C ALA A 219 -0.70 9.43 -7.00
N LYS A 220 0.60 9.64 -7.26
CA LYS A 220 1.11 9.98 -8.58
C LYS A 220 0.82 8.89 -9.61
N LEU A 221 1.13 7.63 -9.28
CA LEU A 221 0.91 6.48 -10.15
C LEU A 221 -0.56 6.31 -10.54
N LEU A 222 -1.49 6.51 -9.60
CA LEU A 222 -2.93 6.39 -9.83
C LEU A 222 -3.48 7.54 -10.67
N LYS A 223 -3.10 8.78 -10.35
CA LYS A 223 -3.56 9.99 -11.06
C LYS A 223 -3.06 10.04 -12.51
N GLN A 224 -1.84 9.55 -12.75
CA GLN A 224 -1.25 9.48 -14.08
C GLN A 224 -1.55 8.17 -14.82
N ASP A 225 -2.33 7.28 -14.20
CA ASP A 225 -2.74 5.98 -14.75
C ASP A 225 -1.55 5.13 -15.24
N LEU A 226 -0.52 5.01 -14.40
CA LEU A 226 0.77 4.38 -14.76
C LEU A 226 0.94 2.95 -14.24
N ILE A 227 -0.08 2.37 -13.61
CA ILE A 227 -0.04 1.01 -13.07
C ILE A 227 -0.64 0.07 -14.11
N ASP A 228 0.13 -0.90 -14.60
CA ASP A 228 -0.39 -1.93 -15.51
C ASP A 228 -1.18 -3.00 -14.77
N PHE A 229 -0.69 -3.38 -13.58
CA PHE A 229 -1.32 -4.35 -12.71
C PHE A 229 -1.33 -3.85 -11.26
N TYR A 230 -2.52 -3.53 -10.76
CA TYR A 230 -2.73 -3.28 -9.34
C TYR A 230 -2.95 -4.62 -8.63
N ILE A 231 -2.29 -4.84 -7.49
CA ILE A 231 -2.47 -6.06 -6.69
C ILE A 231 -2.96 -5.67 -5.30
N ALA A 232 -4.16 -6.13 -4.92
CA ALA A 232 -4.58 -6.15 -3.54
C ALA A 232 -3.80 -7.24 -2.80
N SER A 233 -2.84 -6.82 -1.96
CA SER A 233 -1.76 -7.69 -1.45
C SER A 233 -1.85 -7.97 0.05
N ASP A 234 -3.02 -7.80 0.67
CA ASP A 234 -3.26 -8.05 2.10
C ASP A 234 -3.06 -9.51 2.52
N ASP A 235 -3.43 -10.45 1.64
CA ASP A 235 -3.17 -11.89 1.80
C ASP A 235 -2.24 -12.35 0.66
N LEU A 236 -1.06 -12.88 1.01
CA LEU A 236 -0.07 -13.28 0.02
C LEU A 236 -0.49 -14.50 -0.80
N VAL A 237 -1.31 -15.38 -0.26
CA VAL A 237 -1.77 -16.58 -0.97
C VAL A 237 -2.98 -16.24 -1.83
N LYS A 238 -3.89 -15.43 -1.29
CA LYS A 238 -5.15 -15.03 -1.93
C LYS A 238 -5.08 -13.66 -2.64
N MET A 239 -3.87 -13.15 -2.90
CA MET A 239 -3.69 -11.86 -3.57
C MET A 239 -4.50 -11.77 -4.86
N GLN A 240 -4.99 -10.57 -5.15
CA GLN A 240 -5.85 -10.35 -6.32
C GLN A 240 -5.20 -9.31 -7.22
N MET A 241 -4.97 -9.69 -8.48
CA MET A 241 -4.48 -8.79 -9.52
C MET A 241 -5.66 -8.23 -10.31
N LEU A 242 -5.62 -6.92 -10.49
CA LEU A 242 -6.51 -6.14 -11.33
C LEU A 242 -5.66 -5.51 -12.43
N PRO A 243 -5.80 -5.95 -13.69
CA PRO A 243 -5.28 -5.19 -14.83
C PRO A 243 -5.82 -3.76 -14.80
N ARG A 244 -5.03 -2.79 -15.29
CA ARG A 244 -5.36 -1.36 -15.29
C ARG A 244 -6.81 -1.05 -15.62
N GLU A 245 -7.30 -1.56 -16.76
CA GLU A 245 -8.67 -1.31 -17.22
C GLU A 245 -9.73 -1.86 -16.26
N VAL A 246 -9.47 -3.01 -15.64
CA VAL A 246 -10.37 -3.62 -14.65
C VAL A 246 -10.41 -2.77 -13.38
N PHE A 247 -9.24 -2.37 -12.86
CA PHE A 247 -9.13 -1.49 -11.69
C PHE A 247 -9.85 -0.14 -11.93
N ASN A 248 -9.58 0.47 -13.08
CA ASN A 248 -10.19 1.75 -13.47
C ASN A 248 -11.71 1.63 -13.60
N ALA A 249 -12.22 0.59 -14.27
CA ALA A 249 -13.65 0.41 -14.44
C ALA A 249 -14.39 0.15 -13.12
N ILE A 250 -13.76 -0.58 -12.18
CA ILE A 250 -14.31 -0.80 -10.84
C ILE A 250 -14.41 0.53 -10.08
N CYS A 251 -13.35 1.32 -10.06
CA CYS A 251 -13.33 2.61 -9.37
C CYS A 251 -14.33 3.61 -9.98
N ALA A 252 -14.32 3.77 -11.31
CA ALA A 252 -15.21 4.65 -12.04
C ALA A 252 -16.69 4.24 -11.93
N SER A 253 -16.97 2.96 -11.67
CA SER A 253 -18.31 2.51 -11.35
C SER A 253 -18.67 2.81 -9.91
N LEU A 254 -17.79 2.50 -8.95
CA LEU A 254 -18.07 2.67 -7.51
C LEU A 254 -18.35 4.12 -7.14
N VAL A 255 -17.62 5.08 -7.71
CA VAL A 255 -17.77 6.52 -7.40
C VAL A 255 -19.17 7.07 -7.72
N LYS A 256 -19.98 6.35 -8.52
CA LYS A 256 -21.35 6.73 -8.88
C LYS A 256 -22.40 6.24 -7.87
N TYR A 257 -21.99 5.57 -6.79
CA TYR A 257 -22.89 5.02 -5.76
C TYR A 257 -22.50 5.54 -4.38
N PRO A 258 -23.47 5.61 -3.44
CA PRO A 258 -23.14 5.59 -2.03
C PRO A 258 -22.35 4.31 -1.71
N PHE A 259 -21.24 4.46 -0.99
CA PHE A 259 -20.41 3.34 -0.56
C PHE A 259 -20.13 3.40 0.94
N ARG A 260 -19.77 2.26 1.51
CA ARG A 260 -19.32 2.11 2.88
C ARG A 260 -17.87 1.67 2.91
N CYS A 261 -17.14 2.19 3.87
CA CYS A 261 -15.80 1.71 4.18
C CYS A 261 -15.88 0.50 5.10
N LYS A 262 -14.84 -0.31 5.05
CA LYS A 262 -14.59 -1.39 5.99
C LYS A 262 -14.00 -0.79 7.26
N PRO A 263 -14.72 -0.85 8.39
CA PRO A 263 -14.28 -0.19 9.61
C PRO A 263 -13.06 -0.90 10.21
N VAL A 264 -12.28 -0.11 10.96
CA VAL A 264 -11.21 -0.63 11.81
C VAL A 264 -11.55 -0.40 13.27
N TYR A 265 -11.39 -1.45 14.08
CA TYR A 265 -11.73 -1.45 15.49
C TYR A 265 -10.47 -1.35 16.35
N LEU A 266 -10.52 -0.55 17.40
CA LEU A 266 -9.40 -0.40 18.34
C LEU A 266 -9.89 -0.63 19.77
N GLU A 267 -9.14 -1.43 20.51
CA GLU A 267 -9.22 -1.48 21.96
C GLU A 267 -8.67 -0.17 22.55
N GLY A 268 -9.14 0.22 23.74
CA GLY A 268 -8.66 1.42 24.40
C GLY A 268 -9.00 1.45 25.88
N VAL A 269 -8.32 2.30 26.65
CA VAL A 269 -8.46 2.31 28.12
C VAL A 269 -9.85 2.78 28.59
N TRP A 270 -10.57 3.54 27.77
CA TRP A 270 -11.96 3.98 27.99
C TRP A 270 -12.99 3.19 27.17
N GLY A 271 -12.58 2.12 26.49
CA GLY A 271 -13.46 1.39 25.59
C GLY A 271 -14.61 0.69 26.31
N GLY A 272 -15.81 0.85 25.75
CA GLY A 272 -17.05 0.23 26.18
C GLY A 272 -17.32 -1.11 25.50
N TYR A 273 -18.57 -1.57 25.64
CA TYR A 273 -19.04 -2.87 25.16
C TYR A 273 -20.28 -2.77 24.26
N TYR A 274 -20.75 -1.56 23.95
CA TYR A 274 -21.96 -1.38 23.14
C TYR A 274 -21.72 -1.83 21.70
N ILE A 275 -20.68 -1.30 21.05
CA ILE A 275 -20.32 -1.64 19.67
C ILE A 275 -19.89 -3.10 19.57
N LYS A 276 -19.14 -3.61 20.57
CA LYS A 276 -18.73 -5.01 20.61
C LYS A 276 -19.94 -5.94 20.46
N ARG A 277 -21.01 -5.67 21.22
CA ARG A 277 -22.27 -6.41 21.15
C ARG A 277 -23.06 -6.11 19.87
N LEU A 278 -23.25 -4.83 19.54
CA LEU A 278 -24.05 -4.41 18.39
C LEU A 278 -23.54 -4.98 17.06
N ARG A 279 -22.21 -5.04 16.89
CA ARG A 279 -21.56 -5.52 15.66
C ARG A 279 -21.04 -6.95 15.76
N ASN A 280 -21.34 -7.68 16.84
CA ASN A 280 -20.87 -9.05 17.09
C ASN A 280 -19.34 -9.18 16.93
N LEU A 281 -18.59 -8.24 17.51
CA LEU A 281 -17.13 -8.26 17.46
C LEU A 281 -16.58 -9.45 18.28
N PRO A 282 -15.37 -9.96 17.96
CA PRO A 282 -14.84 -11.15 18.60
C PRO A 282 -14.82 -11.07 20.12
N GLU A 283 -15.15 -12.18 20.80
CA GLU A 283 -15.11 -12.24 22.27
C GLU A 283 -13.71 -11.97 22.82
N THR A 284 -12.67 -12.32 22.05
CA THR A 284 -11.27 -12.07 22.35
C THR A 284 -10.88 -10.59 22.32
N MET A 285 -11.74 -9.69 21.81
CA MET A 285 -11.52 -8.25 21.88
C MET A 285 -11.97 -7.76 23.27
N LYS A 286 -11.05 -7.19 24.05
CA LYS A 286 -11.30 -6.82 25.45
C LYS A 286 -12.44 -5.82 25.56
N ASN A 287 -12.36 -4.74 24.80
CA ASN A 287 -13.36 -3.69 24.68
C ASN A 287 -13.24 -3.05 23.30
N CYS A 288 -14.16 -2.15 22.94
CA CYS A 288 -14.03 -1.34 21.73
C CYS A 288 -14.08 0.13 22.15
N ALA A 289 -12.99 0.86 21.96
CA ALA A 289 -12.97 2.30 22.20
C ALA A 289 -13.30 3.05 20.91
N TRP A 290 -12.62 2.70 19.82
CA TRP A 290 -12.81 3.39 18.55
C TRP A 290 -13.27 2.46 17.45
N VAL A 291 -14.20 2.95 16.63
CA VAL A 291 -14.51 2.41 15.32
C VAL A 291 -14.16 3.46 14.29
N PHE A 292 -13.05 3.28 13.59
CA PHE A 292 -12.71 4.12 12.45
C PHE A 292 -13.52 3.64 11.26
N ASP A 293 -14.56 4.39 10.89
CA ASP A 293 -15.48 4.00 9.82
C ASP A 293 -15.10 4.72 8.51
N LEU A 294 -14.81 6.03 8.54
CA LEU A 294 -14.44 6.80 7.35
C LEU A 294 -13.22 7.68 7.67
N ILE A 295 -12.04 7.07 7.74
CA ILE A 295 -10.77 7.79 7.87
C ILE A 295 -9.86 7.34 6.71
N PRO A 296 -9.65 8.17 5.67
CA PRO A 296 -9.01 7.77 4.41
C PRO A 296 -7.70 6.98 4.55
N LEU A 297 -6.88 7.36 5.53
CA LEU A 297 -5.57 6.77 5.75
C LEU A 297 -5.58 5.53 6.66
N GLU A 298 -6.75 5.08 7.11
CA GLU A 298 -6.90 3.97 8.07
C GLU A 298 -7.81 2.85 7.55
N VAL A 299 -8.80 3.19 6.72
CA VAL A 299 -9.85 2.25 6.29
C VAL A 299 -9.68 1.80 4.84
N SER A 300 -10.41 0.76 4.47
CA SER A 300 -10.44 0.17 3.13
C SER A 300 -11.87 0.08 2.60
N LEU A 301 -12.01 -0.32 1.34
CA LEU A 301 -13.29 -0.58 0.67
C LEU A 301 -13.32 -2.05 0.27
N LEU A 302 -14.40 -2.75 0.63
CA LEU A 302 -14.72 -4.06 0.10
C LEU A 302 -15.63 -3.90 -1.10
N ILE A 303 -15.25 -4.46 -2.25
CA ILE A 303 -15.97 -4.28 -3.51
C ILE A 303 -16.22 -5.64 -4.13
N GLU A 304 -17.49 -5.95 -4.38
CA GLU A 304 -17.89 -7.17 -5.09
C GLU A 304 -17.59 -7.01 -6.58
N ALA A 305 -16.74 -7.90 -7.10
CA ALA A 305 -16.40 -8.03 -8.51
C ALA A 305 -16.58 -9.49 -8.94
N GLY A 306 -17.72 -9.77 -9.57
CA GLY A 306 -18.11 -11.13 -9.96
C GLY A 306 -18.30 -12.02 -8.73
N LYS A 307 -17.51 -13.09 -8.64
CA LYS A 307 -17.53 -14.02 -7.50
C LYS A 307 -16.51 -13.68 -6.41
N THR A 308 -15.81 -12.55 -6.56
CA THR A 308 -14.71 -12.15 -5.68
C THR A 308 -15.04 -10.85 -4.97
N ILE A 309 -14.47 -10.66 -3.79
CA ILE A 309 -14.48 -9.38 -3.09
C ILE A 309 -13.05 -8.87 -3.13
N VAL A 310 -12.86 -7.68 -3.69
CA VAL A 310 -11.57 -6.99 -3.73
C VAL A 310 -11.53 -5.97 -2.59
N GLU A 311 -10.43 -5.93 -1.88
CA GLU A 311 -10.17 -4.94 -0.84
C GLU A 311 -9.12 -3.93 -1.32
N ILE A 312 -9.48 -2.65 -1.34
CA ILE A 312 -8.55 -1.56 -1.69
C ILE A 312 -8.51 -0.52 -0.57
N PRO A 313 -7.38 0.13 -0.28
CA PRO A 313 -7.35 1.25 0.66
C PRO A 313 -8.32 2.36 0.23
N PHE A 314 -9.01 3.00 1.18
CA PHE A 314 -9.90 4.10 0.83
C PHE A 314 -9.12 5.26 0.21
N PHE A 315 -7.91 5.55 0.71
CA PHE A 315 -7.03 6.55 0.09
C PHE A 315 -6.65 6.23 -1.36
N THR A 316 -6.48 4.97 -1.73
CA THR A 316 -6.22 4.54 -3.12
C THR A 316 -7.39 4.93 -4.02
N PHE A 317 -8.61 4.68 -3.56
CA PHE A 317 -9.82 5.09 -4.27
C PHE A 317 -9.95 6.62 -4.37
N VAL A 318 -9.68 7.35 -3.29
CA VAL A 318 -9.66 8.83 -3.30
C VAL A 318 -8.62 9.38 -4.28
N CYS A 319 -7.44 8.78 -4.36
CA CYS A 319 -6.41 9.20 -5.31
C CYS A 319 -6.85 8.98 -6.77
N LYS A 320 -7.58 7.89 -7.04
CA LYS A 320 -8.02 7.53 -8.39
C LYS A 320 -9.23 8.36 -8.85
N GLU A 321 -10.22 8.53 -7.98
CA GLU A 321 -11.53 9.10 -8.32
C GLU A 321 -11.83 10.43 -7.62
N GLY A 322 -10.81 11.10 -7.05
CA GLY A 322 -10.98 12.28 -6.20
C GLY A 322 -11.85 13.38 -6.81
N ASP A 323 -11.63 13.71 -8.10
CA ASP A 323 -12.40 14.74 -8.81
C ASP A 323 -13.88 14.36 -8.93
N ALA A 324 -14.19 13.08 -9.21
CA ALA A 324 -15.56 12.58 -9.31
C ALA A 324 -16.21 12.40 -7.93
N LEU A 325 -15.43 12.06 -6.90
CA LEU A 325 -15.89 11.79 -5.55
C LEU A 325 -16.20 13.06 -4.77
N MET A 326 -15.34 14.07 -4.87
CA MET A 326 -15.37 15.26 -4.01
C MET A 326 -15.66 16.55 -4.80
N GLY A 327 -15.56 16.52 -6.13
CA GLY A 327 -15.59 17.70 -6.97
C GLY A 327 -14.24 18.42 -7.00
N ARG A 328 -13.95 19.06 -8.14
CA ARG A 328 -12.65 19.68 -8.42
C ARG A 328 -12.22 20.71 -7.37
N GLN A 329 -13.14 21.58 -6.95
CA GLN A 329 -12.87 22.60 -5.93
C GLN A 329 -12.40 21.98 -4.61
N CYS A 330 -13.03 20.88 -4.17
CA CYS A 330 -12.65 20.20 -2.94
C CYS A 330 -11.26 19.56 -3.08
N VAL A 331 -10.99 18.93 -4.23
CA VAL A 331 -9.67 18.35 -4.52
C VAL A 331 -8.57 19.42 -4.47
N ASP A 332 -8.77 20.56 -5.14
CA ASP A 332 -7.78 21.64 -5.16
C ASP A 332 -7.60 22.27 -3.77
N THR A 333 -8.68 22.43 -2.99
CA THR A 333 -8.63 23.02 -1.64
C THR A 333 -7.88 22.15 -0.64
N PHE A 334 -8.06 20.83 -0.71
CA PHE A 334 -7.50 19.88 0.24
C PHE A 334 -6.36 19.03 -0.34
N ASN A 335 -5.78 19.45 -1.47
CA ASN A 335 -4.68 18.77 -2.15
C ASN A 335 -4.97 17.28 -2.44
N GLY A 336 -6.22 16.95 -2.75
CA GLY A 336 -6.69 15.59 -3.00
C GLY A 336 -6.87 14.73 -1.73
N TYR A 337 -6.72 15.30 -0.54
CA TYR A 337 -7.11 14.64 0.70
C TYR A 337 -8.63 14.70 0.90
N PHE A 338 -9.23 13.59 1.34
CA PHE A 338 -10.66 13.58 1.64
C PHE A 338 -10.92 14.27 3.00
N PRO A 339 -11.67 15.39 3.03
CA PRO A 339 -11.61 16.33 4.14
C PRO A 339 -12.43 15.93 5.37
N ILE A 340 -13.28 14.90 5.25
CA ILE A 340 -14.16 14.47 6.33
C ILE A 340 -13.62 13.18 6.95
N ARG A 341 -13.55 13.16 8.28
CA ARG A 341 -13.26 11.96 9.06
C ARG A 341 -14.48 11.61 9.91
N PHE A 342 -14.81 10.33 9.97
CA PHE A 342 -15.92 9.85 10.79
C PHE A 342 -15.52 8.57 11.53
N ASN A 343 -15.80 8.55 12.84
CA ASN A 343 -15.54 7.44 13.72
C ASN A 343 -16.57 7.42 14.86
N TYR A 344 -16.80 6.23 15.41
CA TYR A 344 -17.56 6.07 16.65
C TYR A 344 -16.58 5.96 17.82
N ASP A 345 -16.91 6.63 18.92
CA ASP A 345 -16.27 6.46 20.23
C ASP A 345 -17.27 5.71 21.12
N ASP A 346 -16.90 4.53 21.61
CA ASP A 346 -17.75 3.72 22.49
C ASP A 346 -17.21 3.80 23.91
N THR A 347 -17.87 4.63 24.72
CA THR A 347 -17.63 4.80 26.15
C THR A 347 -18.69 4.11 27.00
N TRP A 348 -19.61 3.35 26.39
CA TRP A 348 -20.77 2.80 27.09
C TRP A 348 -20.41 1.60 27.98
N HIS A 349 -20.70 1.72 29.28
CA HIS A 349 -20.29 0.79 30.33
C HIS A 349 -18.77 0.52 30.36
N SER A 350 -17.97 1.55 30.08
CA SER A 350 -16.53 1.50 30.32
C SER A 350 -16.22 1.92 31.76
N ASN A 351 -15.02 1.57 32.23
CA ASN A 351 -14.48 2.08 33.50
C ASN A 351 -13.78 3.44 33.32
N GLY A 352 -13.80 4.02 32.11
CA GLY A 352 -13.06 5.22 31.75
C GLY A 352 -14.00 6.34 31.33
N ASN A 353 -14.28 7.24 32.29
CA ASN A 353 -14.79 8.61 32.12
C ASN A 353 -15.78 8.85 30.95
N MET A 354 -17.05 8.51 31.16
CA MET A 354 -18.18 9.46 31.17
C MET A 354 -19.32 8.92 32.03
#